data_AF-A0A9D1SUX4-F1
#
_entry.id   AF-A0A9D1SUX4-F1
#
_cell.length_a   1.000
_cell.length_b   1.000
_cell.length_c   1.000
_cell.angle_alpha   90.00
_cell.angle_beta   90.00
_cell.angle_gamma   90.00
#
_symmetry.space_group_name_H-M   'P 1'
#
loop_
_entity.id
_entity.type
_entity.pdbx_description
1 polymer ?
#
loop_
_entity_poly.entity_id
_entity_poly.type
_entity_poly.pdbx_seq_one_letter_code
_entity_poly.pdbx_strand_id
1 'polypeptide(L)'
;MDFETAMEMQRICTGEKRELTRGQIAGQVIDVRSLTRGLKAETVARCEEYYEEMKRDGTKKLYDVDSLMEETESVKAQFEDFMKNYKADDIFTKLYDKLGDFFQVPPFEGLDSIEYGVHEVCVFSVLEYFTWKSLPGHDHQLCRGEYRESIARRTFEEVADKWIGVFDELQERYDKVSGDMDDEYGLKVKLAGCCIISVTAIRDQDALALDMAQEGAEARAKAIVEARESDTYKEGESVLTDNVIKLFDFVYEQIRENRQIER
;
A
#
# COMPACT_ATOMS: atom_id res chain seq x y z
N MET A 1 26.70 14.36 -10.51
CA MET A 1 26.91 15.74 -10.04
C MET A 1 27.95 16.39 -10.92
N ASP A 2 27.62 17.50 -11.56
CA ASP A 2 28.54 18.34 -12.33
C ASP A 2 29.01 19.51 -11.47
N PHE A 3 30.33 19.60 -11.24
CA PHE A 3 30.95 20.58 -10.35
C PHE A 3 30.79 22.02 -10.85
N GLU A 4 30.75 22.25 -12.17
CA GLU A 4 30.63 23.59 -12.72
C GLU A 4 29.24 24.18 -12.44
N THR A 5 28.21 23.39 -12.70
CA THR A 5 26.83 23.74 -12.40
C THR A 5 26.60 23.97 -10.89
N ALA A 6 27.19 23.13 -10.03
CA ALA A 6 27.09 23.29 -8.58
C ALA A 6 27.71 24.60 -8.09
N MET A 7 28.85 25.01 -8.65
CA MET A 7 29.47 26.30 -8.32
C MET A 7 28.64 27.49 -8.79
N GLU A 8 28.02 27.41 -9.98
CA GLU A 8 27.15 28.49 -10.47
C GLU A 8 25.90 28.64 -9.59
N MET A 9 25.29 27.53 -9.15
CA MET A 9 24.20 27.56 -8.16
C MET A 9 24.67 28.18 -6.83
N GLN A 10 25.86 27.83 -6.34
CA GLN A 10 26.41 28.41 -5.11
C GLN A 10 26.67 29.92 -5.25
N ARG A 11 27.16 30.37 -6.40
CA ARG A 11 27.35 31.81 -6.70
C ARG A 11 26.03 32.56 -6.69
N ILE A 12 24.97 31.97 -7.25
CA ILE A 12 23.61 32.53 -7.17
C ILE A 12 23.19 32.67 -5.71
N CYS A 13 23.36 31.62 -4.90
CA CYS A 13 23.05 31.67 -3.46
C CYS A 13 23.84 32.73 -2.68
N THR A 14 25.02 33.15 -3.17
CA THR A 14 25.81 34.26 -2.60
C THR A 14 25.43 35.65 -3.13
N GLY A 15 24.42 35.75 -4.00
CA GLY A 15 23.86 37.01 -4.49
C GLY A 15 24.21 37.38 -5.92
N GLU A 16 24.92 36.52 -6.67
CA GLU A 16 25.15 36.73 -8.10
C GLU A 16 23.91 36.36 -8.93
N LYS A 17 23.77 36.93 -10.13
CA LYS A 17 22.81 36.44 -11.13
C LYS A 17 23.54 35.62 -12.18
N ARG A 18 23.13 34.38 -12.39
CA ARG A 18 23.75 33.46 -13.36
C ARG A 18 22.71 32.77 -14.22
N GLU A 19 23.09 32.42 -15.43
CA GLU A 19 22.23 31.65 -16.32
C GLU A 19 22.44 30.16 -16.10
N LEU A 20 21.35 29.42 -15.92
CA LEU A 20 21.35 27.95 -15.85
C LEU A 20 20.23 27.39 -16.73
N THR A 21 20.41 26.16 -17.20
CA THR A 21 19.30 25.41 -17.79
C THR A 21 18.51 24.68 -16.70
N ARG A 22 17.22 24.43 -16.95
CA ARG A 22 16.41 23.61 -16.05
C ARG A 22 17.00 22.19 -15.89
N GLY A 23 17.57 21.62 -16.96
CA GLY A 23 18.24 20.32 -16.91
C GLY A 23 19.53 20.30 -16.09
N GLN A 24 20.30 21.40 -16.08
CA GLN A 24 21.44 21.57 -15.19
C GLN A 24 21.01 21.55 -13.72
N ILE A 25 19.93 22.27 -13.39
CA ILE A 25 19.35 22.28 -12.04
C ILE A 25 18.88 20.87 -11.64
N ALA A 26 18.13 20.18 -12.51
CA ALA A 26 17.67 18.81 -12.30
C ALA A 26 18.82 17.84 -11.96
N GLY A 27 19.93 17.95 -12.70
CA GLY A 27 21.13 17.13 -12.48
C GLY A 27 21.86 17.35 -11.15
N GLN A 28 21.56 18.43 -10.43
CA GLN A 28 22.12 18.74 -9.11
C GLN A 28 21.16 18.41 -7.97
N VAL A 29 19.86 18.62 -8.17
CA VAL A 29 18.89 18.55 -7.07
C VAL A 29 18.17 17.21 -6.95
N ILE A 30 18.17 16.39 -7.99
CA ILE A 30 17.55 15.06 -7.98
C ILE A 30 18.61 14.00 -7.73
N ASP A 31 18.54 13.33 -6.59
CA ASP A 31 19.33 12.12 -6.31
C ASP A 31 18.52 10.88 -6.67
N VAL A 32 18.49 10.55 -7.96
CA VAL A 32 17.72 9.41 -8.48
C VAL A 32 18.08 8.11 -7.76
N ARG A 33 19.38 7.86 -7.47
CA ARG A 33 19.82 6.63 -6.81
C ARG A 33 19.27 6.47 -5.40
N SER A 34 19.14 7.59 -4.69
CA SER A 34 18.51 7.59 -3.37
C SER A 34 16.99 7.40 -3.49
N LEU A 35 16.35 8.12 -4.41
CA LEU A 35 14.90 8.14 -4.60
C LEU A 35 14.34 6.84 -5.17
N THR A 36 15.12 6.09 -5.96
CA THR A 36 14.71 4.80 -6.56
C THR A 36 15.19 3.58 -5.79
N ARG A 37 15.85 3.77 -4.64
CA ARG A 37 16.36 2.67 -3.82
C ARG A 37 15.22 1.76 -3.36
N GLY A 38 15.32 0.48 -3.71
CA GLY A 38 14.33 -0.54 -3.33
C GLY A 38 13.10 -0.62 -4.23
N LEU A 39 13.07 0.11 -5.35
CA LEU A 39 12.05 -0.04 -6.38
C LEU A 39 12.39 -1.18 -7.37
N LYS A 40 11.38 -1.69 -8.08
CA LYS A 40 11.54 -2.68 -9.16
C LYS A 40 12.47 -2.16 -10.26
N ALA A 41 13.25 -3.05 -10.88
CA ALA A 41 14.19 -2.70 -11.93
C ALA A 41 13.53 -1.96 -13.11
N GLU A 42 12.31 -2.33 -13.49
CA GLU A 42 11.55 -1.67 -14.55
C GLU A 42 11.13 -0.23 -14.17
N THR A 43 10.72 -0.03 -12.91
CA THR A 43 10.42 1.30 -12.36
C THR A 43 11.68 2.15 -12.26
N VAL A 44 12.80 1.58 -11.80
CA VAL A 44 14.10 2.24 -11.77
C VAL A 44 14.49 2.70 -13.17
N ALA A 45 14.40 1.82 -14.17
CA ALA A 45 14.74 2.14 -15.55
C ALA A 45 13.91 3.29 -16.11
N ARG A 46 12.60 3.32 -15.80
CA ARG A 46 11.71 4.41 -16.24
C ARG A 46 11.95 5.72 -15.48
N CYS A 47 12.27 5.67 -14.19
CA CYS A 47 12.69 6.85 -13.43
C CYS A 47 14.03 7.41 -13.92
N GLU A 48 14.97 6.53 -14.30
CA GLU A 48 16.24 6.93 -14.90
C GLU A 48 16.05 7.54 -16.30
N GLU A 49 15.17 6.98 -17.13
CA GLU A 49 14.82 7.54 -18.44
C GLU A 49 14.21 8.94 -18.30
N TYR A 50 13.22 9.11 -17.44
CA TYR A 50 12.59 10.40 -17.18
C TYR A 50 13.58 11.44 -16.61
N TYR A 51 14.45 11.02 -15.70
CA TYR A 51 15.51 11.89 -15.19
C TYR A 51 16.48 12.35 -16.29
N GLU A 52 16.87 11.46 -17.20
CA GLU A 52 17.70 11.84 -18.35
C GLU A 52 16.97 12.77 -19.32
N GLU A 53 15.65 12.64 -19.49
CA GLU A 53 14.83 13.61 -20.22
C GLU A 53 14.84 14.98 -19.55
N MET A 54 14.65 15.05 -18.22
CA MET A 54 14.71 16.31 -17.47
C MET A 54 16.08 16.97 -17.61
N LYS A 55 17.17 16.20 -17.56
CA LYS A 55 18.54 16.72 -17.76
C LYS A 55 18.78 17.28 -19.17
N ARG A 56 18.05 16.81 -20.18
CA ARG A 56 18.12 17.33 -21.55
C ARG A 56 17.35 18.63 -21.74
N ASP A 57 16.62 19.10 -20.73
CA ASP A 57 15.93 20.39 -20.80
C ASP A 57 16.94 21.54 -20.89
N GLY A 58 17.08 22.07 -22.10
CA GLY A 58 17.94 23.18 -22.45
C GLY A 58 17.32 24.56 -22.19
N THR A 59 16.14 24.64 -21.57
CA THR A 59 15.47 25.90 -21.27
C THR A 59 16.32 26.72 -20.31
N LYS A 60 16.95 27.76 -20.84
CA LYS A 60 17.89 28.61 -20.11
C LYS A 60 17.17 29.83 -19.55
N LYS A 61 17.43 30.14 -18.29
CA LYS A 61 16.94 31.36 -17.62
C LYS A 61 18.05 31.98 -16.78
N LEU A 62 17.96 33.29 -16.56
CA LEU A 62 18.79 34.01 -15.62
C LEU A 62 18.14 33.91 -14.23
N TYR A 63 18.88 33.37 -13.26
CA TYR A 63 18.40 33.17 -11.90
C TYR A 63 19.08 34.12 -10.92
N ASP A 64 18.30 34.60 -9.96
CA ASP A 64 18.73 35.07 -8.65
C ASP A 64 18.32 34.05 -7.57
N VAL A 65 18.60 34.34 -6.30
CA VAL A 65 18.37 33.42 -5.17
C VAL A 65 16.93 32.91 -5.16
N ASP A 66 15.96 33.83 -5.20
CA ASP A 66 14.54 33.48 -5.04
C ASP A 66 14.04 32.64 -6.22
N SER A 67 14.35 33.06 -7.44
CA SER A 67 13.95 32.33 -8.66
C SER A 67 14.65 30.98 -8.79
N LEU A 68 15.90 30.83 -8.31
CA LEU A 68 16.58 29.55 -8.26
C LEU A 68 15.88 28.59 -7.28
N MET A 69 15.51 29.09 -6.09
CA MET A 69 14.82 28.28 -5.08
C MET A 69 13.47 27.77 -5.61
N GLU A 70 12.65 28.65 -6.18
CA GLU A 70 11.36 28.27 -6.79
C GLU A 70 11.54 27.24 -7.91
N GLU A 71 12.53 27.42 -8.78
CA GLU A 71 12.80 26.48 -9.86
C GLU A 71 13.28 25.13 -9.31
N THR A 72 14.12 25.11 -8.27
CA THR A 72 14.56 23.87 -7.62
C THR A 72 13.40 23.11 -6.97
N GLU A 73 12.47 23.81 -6.31
CA GLU A 73 11.27 23.20 -5.75
C GLU A 73 10.35 22.68 -6.86
N SER A 74 10.16 23.44 -7.93
CA SER A 74 9.38 23.02 -9.10
C SER A 74 9.95 21.76 -9.76
N VAL A 75 11.27 21.69 -9.93
CA VAL A 75 11.96 20.52 -10.53
C VAL A 75 11.82 19.29 -9.63
N LYS A 76 11.98 19.43 -8.32
CA LYS A 76 11.76 18.34 -7.36
C LYS A 76 10.31 17.87 -7.37
N ALA A 77 9.35 18.80 -7.27
CA ALA A 77 7.92 18.49 -7.30
C ALA A 77 7.51 17.78 -8.60
N GLN A 78 8.05 18.18 -9.75
CA GLN A 78 7.80 17.51 -11.02
C GLN A 78 8.31 16.06 -11.03
N PHE A 79 9.53 15.82 -10.52
CA PHE A 79 10.08 14.47 -10.44
C PHE A 79 9.34 13.61 -9.40
N GLU A 80 8.96 14.20 -8.26
CA GLU A 80 8.16 13.54 -7.24
C GLU A 80 6.75 13.21 -7.72
N ASP A 81 6.10 14.09 -8.48
CA ASP A 81 4.80 13.85 -9.10
C ASP A 81 4.89 12.75 -10.17
N PHE A 82 5.93 12.78 -11.02
CA PHE A 82 6.23 11.67 -11.92
C PHE A 82 6.38 10.37 -11.14
N MET A 83 7.24 10.34 -10.11
CA MET A 83 7.40 9.17 -9.27
C MET A 83 6.10 8.75 -8.57
N LYS A 84 5.24 9.67 -8.14
CA LYS A 84 3.96 9.34 -7.51
C LYS A 84 3.01 8.70 -8.52
N ASN A 85 2.96 9.24 -9.73
CA ASN A 85 2.16 8.73 -10.84
C ASN A 85 2.73 7.43 -11.43
N TYR A 86 4.00 7.11 -11.17
CA TYR A 86 4.66 5.87 -11.62
C TYR A 86 4.83 4.81 -10.52
N LYS A 87 4.95 5.22 -9.26
CA LYS A 87 4.75 4.40 -8.06
C LYS A 87 3.29 3.96 -7.97
N ALA A 88 2.39 4.65 -8.68
CA ALA A 88 1.00 4.27 -8.82
C ALA A 88 0.77 2.92 -9.51
N ASP A 89 1.79 2.20 -9.98
CA ASP A 89 1.64 0.81 -10.46
C ASP A 89 2.24 -0.24 -9.52
N ASP A 90 2.84 0.16 -8.40
CA ASP A 90 3.22 -0.81 -7.39
C ASP A 90 2.04 -1.08 -6.46
N ILE A 91 1.22 -2.06 -6.85
CA ILE A 91 0.03 -2.49 -6.10
C ILE A 91 0.41 -2.81 -4.64
N PHE A 92 1.62 -3.31 -4.40
CA PHE A 92 2.17 -3.49 -3.06
C PHE A 92 2.16 -2.19 -2.24
N THR A 93 2.77 -1.11 -2.74
CA THR A 93 2.78 0.21 -2.09
C THR A 93 1.36 0.72 -1.83
N LYS A 94 0.43 0.57 -2.80
CA LYS A 94 -0.98 0.97 -2.60
C LYS A 94 -1.66 0.21 -1.46
N LEU A 95 -1.52 -1.11 -1.43
CA LEU A 95 -2.11 -1.94 -0.37
C LEU A 95 -1.51 -1.61 0.99
N TYR A 96 -0.20 -1.35 1.02
CA TYR A 96 0.53 -1.06 2.24
C TYR A 96 0.20 0.34 2.82
N ASP A 97 0.08 1.36 1.96
CA ASP A 97 -0.37 2.70 2.37
C ASP A 97 -1.80 2.65 2.93
N LYS A 98 -2.72 1.96 2.24
CA LYS A 98 -4.12 1.77 2.68
C LYS A 98 -4.20 1.05 4.03
N LEU A 99 -3.31 0.08 4.26
CA LEU A 99 -3.21 -0.61 5.54
C LEU A 99 -2.70 0.33 6.65
N GLY A 100 -1.75 1.21 6.34
CA GLY A 100 -1.27 2.25 7.27
C GLY A 100 -2.40 3.19 7.73
N ASP A 101 -3.32 3.54 6.83
CA ASP A 101 -4.49 4.37 7.16
C ASP A 101 -5.52 3.60 8.03
N PHE A 102 -5.72 2.30 7.77
CA PHE A 102 -6.63 1.45 8.56
C PHE A 102 -6.21 1.38 10.04
N PHE A 103 -4.91 1.29 10.32
CA PHE A 103 -4.37 1.20 11.67
C PHE A 103 -4.30 2.55 12.42
N GLN A 104 -4.63 3.67 11.77
CA GLN A 104 -4.78 4.98 12.41
C GLN A 104 -6.16 5.20 13.06
N VAL A 105 -7.08 4.22 12.97
CA VAL A 105 -8.44 4.33 13.49
C VAL A 105 -8.64 3.45 14.74
N PRO A 106 -9.27 3.93 15.82
CA PRO A 106 -9.58 3.12 17.00
C PRO A 106 -10.40 1.84 16.68
N PRO A 107 -10.10 0.69 17.32
CA PRO A 107 -9.24 0.48 18.50
C PRO A 107 -7.79 0.10 18.19
N PHE A 108 -7.35 0.18 16.92
CA PHE A 108 -6.04 -0.31 16.51
C PHE A 108 -4.89 0.71 16.66
N GLU A 109 -5.21 1.90 17.15
CA GLU A 109 -4.25 2.96 17.48
C GLU A 109 -3.37 2.52 18.69
N GLY A 110 -2.04 2.53 18.53
CA GLY A 110 -1.09 2.34 19.62
C GLY A 110 -0.62 0.89 19.91
N LEU A 111 -0.75 -0.03 18.94
CA LEU A 111 -0.20 -1.39 19.06
C LEU A 111 1.34 -1.41 18.95
N ASP A 112 2.02 -2.08 19.88
CA ASP A 112 3.49 -2.22 19.90
C ASP A 112 4.00 -3.11 18.74
N SER A 113 5.29 -2.93 18.36
CA SER A 113 5.89 -3.44 17.11
C SER A 113 5.81 -4.95 16.83
N ILE A 114 5.52 -5.79 17.84
CA ILE A 114 5.31 -7.25 17.68
C ILE A 114 3.82 -7.58 17.49
N GLU A 115 2.92 -6.91 18.22
CA GLU A 115 1.48 -7.01 18.01
C GLU A 115 1.09 -6.41 16.66
N TYR A 116 1.78 -5.35 16.21
CA TYR A 116 1.62 -4.78 14.88
C TYR A 116 1.83 -5.82 13.77
N GLY A 117 2.77 -6.77 13.92
CA GLY A 117 3.11 -7.76 12.89
C GLY A 117 1.97 -8.74 12.55
N VAL A 118 1.29 -9.30 13.57
CA VAL A 118 0.16 -10.23 13.34
C VAL A 118 -1.07 -9.50 12.79
N HIS A 119 -1.31 -8.27 13.26
CA HIS A 119 -2.42 -7.45 12.77
C HIS A 119 -2.19 -7.04 11.32
N GLU A 120 -0.99 -6.55 10.99
CA GLU A 120 -0.57 -6.16 9.64
C GLU A 120 -0.77 -7.33 8.66
N VAL A 121 -0.24 -8.51 8.97
CA VAL A 121 -0.33 -9.66 8.05
C VAL A 121 -1.77 -10.16 7.86
N CYS A 122 -2.60 -10.14 8.91
CA CYS A 122 -3.99 -10.61 8.81
C CYS A 122 -4.89 -9.64 8.03
N VAL A 123 -4.59 -8.34 8.05
CA VAL A 123 -5.30 -7.34 7.24
C VAL A 123 -4.76 -7.37 5.79
N PHE A 124 -3.44 -7.41 5.63
CA PHE A 124 -2.79 -7.52 4.32
C PHE A 124 -3.24 -8.78 3.58
N SER A 125 -3.38 -9.91 4.26
CA SER A 125 -3.84 -11.17 3.63
C SER A 125 -5.23 -11.07 3.03
N VAL A 126 -6.18 -10.40 3.69
CA VAL A 126 -7.55 -10.23 3.16
C VAL A 126 -7.53 -9.23 2.00
N LEU A 127 -6.86 -8.09 2.18
CA LEU A 127 -6.71 -7.07 1.14
C LEU A 127 -6.12 -7.67 -0.14
N GLU A 128 -5.00 -8.37 -0.01
CA GLU A 128 -4.30 -8.99 -1.11
C GLU A 128 -5.17 -10.09 -1.74
N TYR A 129 -5.79 -10.97 -0.95
CA TYR A 129 -6.68 -12.04 -1.45
C TYR A 129 -7.71 -11.50 -2.42
N PHE A 130 -8.43 -10.46 -2.00
CA PHE A 130 -9.48 -9.89 -2.82
C PHE A 130 -8.93 -9.03 -3.95
N THR A 131 -7.79 -8.37 -3.78
CA THR A 131 -7.13 -7.60 -4.84
C THR A 131 -6.73 -8.50 -5.99
N TRP A 132 -6.00 -9.60 -5.75
CA TRP A 132 -5.55 -10.47 -6.83
C TRP A 132 -6.68 -11.23 -7.53
N LYS A 133 -7.77 -11.52 -6.80
CA LYS A 133 -8.97 -12.15 -7.37
C LYS A 133 -9.86 -11.18 -8.14
N SER A 134 -9.70 -9.87 -7.96
CA SER A 134 -10.58 -8.85 -8.55
C SER A 134 -9.90 -7.94 -9.56
N LEU A 135 -8.57 -7.76 -9.48
CA LEU A 135 -7.80 -6.87 -10.32
C LEU A 135 -7.04 -7.66 -11.40
N PRO A 136 -7.45 -7.57 -12.68
CA PRO A 136 -6.76 -8.26 -13.76
C PRO A 136 -5.31 -7.80 -13.89
N GLY A 137 -4.38 -8.75 -14.03
CA GLY A 137 -2.95 -8.47 -14.19
C GLY A 137 -2.19 -8.21 -12.89
N HIS A 138 -2.84 -8.30 -11.73
CA HIS A 138 -2.15 -8.27 -10.44
C HIS A 138 -1.28 -9.52 -10.25
N ASP A 139 0.00 -9.33 -9.98
CA ASP A 139 0.95 -10.41 -9.69
C ASP A 139 1.00 -10.70 -8.18
N HIS A 140 0.22 -11.70 -7.79
CA HIS A 140 0.12 -12.16 -6.40
C HIS A 140 1.47 -12.62 -5.83
N GLN A 141 2.30 -13.31 -6.62
CA GLN A 141 3.57 -13.84 -6.13
C GLN A 141 4.61 -12.74 -5.92
N LEU A 142 4.62 -11.76 -6.82
CA LEU A 142 5.44 -10.56 -6.67
C LEU A 142 5.00 -9.77 -5.43
N CYS A 143 3.71 -9.48 -5.27
CA CYS A 143 3.20 -8.72 -4.13
C CYS A 143 3.50 -9.41 -2.79
N ARG A 144 3.30 -10.73 -2.71
CA ARG A 144 3.70 -11.56 -1.56
C ARG A 144 5.20 -11.45 -1.26
N GLY A 145 6.05 -11.52 -2.29
CA GLY A 145 7.51 -11.40 -2.14
C GLY A 145 7.93 -10.02 -1.62
N GLU A 146 7.33 -8.95 -2.15
CA GLU A 146 7.61 -7.58 -1.72
C GLU A 146 7.15 -7.33 -0.29
N TYR A 147 6.03 -7.91 0.11
CA TYR A 147 5.57 -7.86 1.50
C TYR A 147 6.54 -8.57 2.45
N ARG A 148 7.02 -9.77 2.08
CA ARG A 148 8.08 -10.47 2.82
C ARG A 148 9.31 -9.58 3.00
N GLU A 149 9.81 -9.00 1.91
CA GLU A 149 10.99 -8.16 1.95
C GLU A 149 10.80 -6.92 2.81
N SER A 150 9.61 -6.30 2.76
CA SER A 150 9.26 -5.16 3.61
C SER A 150 9.33 -5.51 5.10
N ILE A 151 8.80 -6.67 5.49
CA ILE A 151 8.91 -7.17 6.86
C ILE A 151 10.36 -7.44 7.23
N ALA A 152 11.11 -8.15 6.37
CA ALA A 152 12.50 -8.49 6.63
C ALA A 152 13.38 -7.25 6.84
N ARG A 153 13.15 -6.19 6.04
CA ARG A 153 13.85 -4.90 6.16
C ARG A 153 13.58 -4.18 7.48
N ARG A 154 12.37 -4.30 8.04
CA ARG A 154 11.96 -3.65 9.29
C ARG A 154 12.24 -4.49 10.54
N THR A 155 12.42 -5.80 10.35
CA THR A 155 12.63 -6.79 11.42
C THR A 155 13.87 -7.64 11.11
N PHE A 156 13.68 -8.88 10.65
CA PHE A 156 14.70 -9.84 10.22
C PHE A 156 14.06 -10.95 9.38
N GLU A 157 14.85 -11.72 8.64
CA GLU A 157 14.36 -12.70 7.65
C GLU A 157 13.48 -13.78 8.27
N GLU A 158 13.80 -14.27 9.47
CA GLU A 158 13.06 -15.34 10.14
C GLU A 158 11.66 -14.89 10.58
N VAL A 159 11.49 -13.62 10.95
CA VAL A 159 10.18 -13.04 11.25
C VAL A 159 9.38 -12.83 9.96
N ALA A 160 10.02 -12.42 8.89
CA ALA A 160 9.37 -12.31 7.59
C ALA A 160 8.86 -13.67 7.10
N ASP A 161 9.68 -14.73 7.20
CA ASP A 161 9.29 -16.09 6.85
C ASP A 161 8.13 -16.60 7.70
N LYS A 162 8.16 -16.31 9.01
CA LYS A 162 7.06 -16.65 9.92
C LYS A 162 5.75 -15.97 9.51
N TRP A 163 5.77 -14.66 9.25
CA TRP A 163 4.56 -13.94 8.88
C TRP A 163 4.04 -14.32 7.51
N ILE A 164 4.92 -14.59 6.55
CA ILE A 164 4.51 -15.12 5.25
C ILE A 164 3.88 -16.53 5.40
N GLY A 165 4.35 -17.36 6.33
CA GLY A 165 3.67 -18.61 6.65
C GLY A 165 2.23 -18.39 7.15
N VAL A 166 1.99 -17.38 7.99
CA VAL A 166 0.63 -16.99 8.43
C VAL A 166 -0.21 -16.48 7.26
N PHE A 167 0.37 -15.64 6.40
CA PHE A 167 -0.29 -15.14 5.19
C PHE A 167 -0.76 -16.30 4.31
N ASP A 168 0.13 -17.27 4.03
CA ASP A 168 -0.18 -18.42 3.17
C ASP A 168 -1.28 -19.29 3.78
N GLU A 169 -1.20 -19.60 5.09
CA GLU A 169 -2.24 -20.36 5.79
C GLU A 169 -3.60 -19.66 5.69
N LEU A 170 -3.63 -18.34 5.86
CA LEU A 170 -4.86 -17.55 5.75
C LEU A 170 -5.42 -17.57 4.32
N GLN A 171 -4.59 -17.45 3.28
CA GLN A 171 -5.04 -17.58 1.88
C GLN A 171 -5.73 -18.93 1.64
N GLU A 172 -5.14 -20.03 2.13
CA GLU A 172 -5.71 -21.38 1.99
C GLU A 172 -7.05 -21.53 2.73
N ARG A 173 -7.18 -20.88 3.89
CA ARG A 173 -8.43 -20.84 4.67
C ARG A 173 -9.51 -20.04 3.96
N TYR A 174 -9.16 -18.92 3.33
CA TYR A 174 -10.09 -18.10 2.54
C TYR A 174 -10.66 -18.87 1.36
N ASP A 175 -9.85 -19.66 0.66
CA ASP A 175 -10.35 -20.49 -0.44
C ASP A 175 -11.44 -21.48 -0.01
N LYS A 176 -11.43 -21.93 1.25
CA LYS A 176 -12.45 -22.83 1.83
C LYS A 176 -13.73 -22.12 2.28
N VAL A 177 -13.75 -20.80 2.34
CA VAL A 177 -14.96 -20.02 2.69
C VAL A 177 -15.97 -20.10 1.54
N SER A 178 -17.25 -20.32 1.84
CA SER A 178 -18.32 -20.29 0.85
C SER A 178 -18.58 -18.87 0.33
N GLY A 179 -18.96 -18.73 -0.94
CA GLY A 179 -19.43 -17.47 -1.53
C GLY A 179 -19.04 -17.38 -2.99
N ASP A 180 -19.98 -16.92 -3.82
CA ASP A 180 -19.74 -16.72 -5.24
C ASP A 180 -19.15 -15.34 -5.47
N MET A 181 -17.94 -15.27 -6.02
CA MET A 181 -17.23 -14.03 -6.26
C MET A 181 -17.82 -13.24 -7.45
N ASP A 182 -18.68 -13.83 -8.27
CA ASP A 182 -19.29 -13.18 -9.43
C ASP A 182 -20.66 -12.56 -9.09
N ASP A 183 -21.27 -12.99 -7.99
CA ASP A 183 -22.49 -12.42 -7.42
C ASP A 183 -22.17 -11.43 -6.29
N GLU A 184 -22.93 -10.34 -6.18
CA GLU A 184 -22.66 -9.31 -5.18
C GLU A 184 -22.89 -9.83 -3.75
N TYR A 185 -23.99 -10.55 -3.52
CA TYR A 185 -24.28 -11.12 -2.20
C TYR A 185 -23.26 -12.22 -1.85
N GLY A 186 -22.96 -13.10 -2.80
CA GLY A 186 -21.92 -14.13 -2.68
C GLY A 186 -20.54 -13.55 -2.34
N LEU A 187 -20.16 -12.44 -2.99
CA LEU A 187 -18.92 -11.72 -2.73
C LEU A 187 -18.89 -11.16 -1.30
N LYS A 188 -19.98 -10.53 -0.85
CA LYS A 188 -20.11 -10.01 0.52
C LYS A 188 -20.01 -11.15 1.53
N VAL A 189 -20.67 -12.29 1.29
CA VAL A 189 -20.59 -13.47 2.19
C VAL A 189 -19.15 -14.02 2.24
N LYS A 190 -18.48 -14.16 1.08
CA LYS A 190 -17.08 -14.60 1.02
C LYS A 190 -16.19 -13.64 1.82
N LEU A 191 -16.32 -12.34 1.60
CA LEU A 191 -15.55 -11.31 2.29
C LEU A 191 -15.76 -11.34 3.80
N ALA A 192 -17.02 -11.39 4.25
CA ALA A 192 -17.34 -11.48 5.67
C ALA A 192 -16.72 -12.74 6.31
N GLY A 193 -16.76 -13.89 5.63
CA GLY A 193 -16.13 -15.11 6.12
C GLY A 193 -14.60 -15.00 6.24
N CYS A 194 -13.93 -14.41 5.24
CA CYS A 194 -12.49 -14.13 5.31
C CYS A 194 -12.15 -13.15 6.45
N CYS A 195 -12.96 -12.11 6.65
CA CYS A 195 -12.78 -11.16 7.75
C CYS A 195 -12.95 -11.83 9.12
N ILE A 196 -13.91 -12.74 9.28
CA ILE A 196 -14.09 -13.53 10.52
C ILE A 196 -12.82 -14.33 10.83
N ILE A 197 -12.25 -15.00 9.83
CA ILE A 197 -11.03 -15.80 9.99
C ILE A 197 -9.86 -14.90 10.39
N SER A 198 -9.64 -13.77 9.70
CA SER A 198 -8.57 -12.82 10.04
C SER A 198 -8.70 -12.21 11.42
N VAL A 199 -9.88 -11.72 11.78
CA VAL A 199 -10.09 -11.10 13.09
C VAL A 199 -9.95 -12.14 14.21
N THR A 200 -10.33 -13.39 13.97
CA THR A 200 -10.07 -14.49 14.91
C THR A 200 -8.58 -14.78 15.04
N ALA A 201 -7.84 -14.84 13.93
CA ALA A 201 -6.39 -15.04 13.93
C ALA A 201 -5.65 -13.93 14.71
N ILE A 202 -6.11 -12.68 14.56
CA ILE A 202 -5.62 -11.53 15.33
C ILE A 202 -5.90 -11.69 16.83
N ARG A 203 -7.16 -12.00 17.18
CA ARG A 203 -7.64 -11.96 18.56
C ARG A 203 -7.13 -13.12 19.41
N ASP A 204 -7.21 -14.33 18.86
CA ASP A 204 -7.05 -15.54 19.65
C ASP A 204 -5.65 -16.16 19.50
N GLN A 205 -4.96 -15.92 18.37
CA GLN A 205 -3.63 -16.45 18.06
C GLN A 205 -3.48 -17.96 18.38
N ASP A 206 -4.57 -18.70 18.24
CA ASP A 206 -4.70 -20.10 18.62
C ASP A 206 -5.30 -20.90 17.46
N ALA A 207 -4.65 -22.02 17.13
CA ALA A 207 -5.02 -22.83 15.96
C ALA A 207 -6.41 -23.47 16.12
N LEU A 208 -6.77 -23.90 17.34
CA LEU A 208 -8.07 -24.51 17.60
C LEU A 208 -9.19 -23.46 17.45
N ALA A 209 -8.99 -22.26 17.98
CA ALA A 209 -9.93 -21.15 17.78
C ALA A 209 -10.14 -20.81 16.30
N LEU A 210 -9.06 -20.84 15.51
CA LEU A 210 -9.11 -20.58 14.07
C LEU A 210 -9.84 -21.68 13.31
N ASP A 211 -9.67 -22.95 13.69
CA ASP A 211 -10.39 -24.08 13.11
C ASP A 211 -11.89 -24.01 13.44
N MET A 212 -12.26 -23.68 14.68
CA MET A 212 -13.65 -23.45 15.06
C MET A 212 -14.27 -22.27 14.31
N ALA A 213 -13.51 -21.19 14.10
CA ALA A 213 -13.97 -20.06 13.30
C ALA A 213 -14.17 -20.44 11.84
N GLN A 214 -13.29 -21.26 11.26
CA GLN A 214 -13.43 -21.79 9.91
C GLN A 214 -14.73 -22.58 9.73
N GLU A 215 -15.04 -23.51 10.64
CA GLU A 215 -16.26 -24.32 10.58
C GLU A 215 -17.54 -23.46 10.68
N GLY A 216 -17.51 -22.39 11.47
CA GLY A 216 -18.64 -21.47 11.65
C GLY A 216 -18.69 -20.29 10.68
N ALA A 217 -17.69 -20.13 9.80
CA ALA A 217 -17.49 -18.91 9.02
C ALA A 217 -18.68 -18.61 8.09
N GLU A 218 -19.20 -19.60 7.38
CA GLU A 218 -20.30 -19.42 6.42
C GLU A 218 -21.57 -18.90 7.09
N ALA A 219 -22.01 -19.56 8.17
CA ALA A 219 -23.25 -19.19 8.86
C ALA A 219 -23.15 -17.80 9.47
N ARG A 220 -22.00 -17.48 10.07
CA ARG A 220 -21.74 -16.15 10.65
C ARG A 220 -21.63 -15.07 9.59
N ALA A 221 -20.98 -15.36 8.46
CA ALA A 221 -20.84 -14.42 7.35
C ALA A 221 -22.20 -14.02 6.79
N LYS A 222 -23.09 -15.00 6.53
CA LYS A 222 -24.47 -14.73 6.09
C LYS A 222 -25.21 -13.85 7.08
N ALA A 223 -25.16 -14.18 8.37
CA ALA A 223 -25.81 -13.39 9.40
C ALA A 223 -25.29 -11.93 9.47
N ILE A 224 -23.97 -11.72 9.28
CA ILE A 224 -23.40 -10.37 9.23
C ILE A 224 -23.89 -9.61 8.00
N VAL A 225 -23.83 -10.23 6.81
CA VAL A 225 -24.29 -9.57 5.58
C VAL A 225 -25.77 -9.24 5.64
N GLU A 226 -26.62 -10.18 6.08
CA GLU A 226 -28.05 -9.96 6.29
C GLU A 226 -28.33 -8.85 7.30
N ALA A 227 -27.61 -8.83 8.44
CA ALA A 227 -27.79 -7.80 9.46
C ALA A 227 -27.41 -6.40 8.95
N ARG A 228 -26.42 -6.32 8.05
CA ARG A 228 -26.00 -5.08 7.41
C ARG A 228 -26.95 -4.60 6.34
N GLU A 229 -27.44 -5.49 5.47
CA GLU A 229 -28.37 -5.12 4.40
C GLU A 229 -29.79 -4.79 4.92
N SER A 230 -30.11 -5.24 6.13
CA SER A 230 -31.40 -4.97 6.79
C SER A 230 -31.36 -3.83 7.82
N ASP A 231 -30.23 -3.12 7.97
CA ASP A 231 -30.02 -2.10 9.01
C ASP A 231 -30.35 -2.60 10.43
N THR A 232 -30.16 -3.89 10.70
CA THR A 232 -30.41 -4.49 12.02
C THR A 232 -29.16 -4.61 12.89
N TYR A 233 -27.97 -4.42 12.29
CA TYR A 233 -26.70 -4.35 13.02
C TYR A 233 -26.64 -3.13 13.95
N LYS A 234 -26.13 -3.35 15.17
CA LYS A 234 -25.87 -2.32 16.17
C LYS A 234 -24.43 -2.44 16.68
N GLU A 235 -23.66 -1.38 16.47
CA GLU A 235 -22.29 -1.29 16.98
C GLU A 235 -22.27 -1.36 18.52
N GLY A 236 -21.29 -2.08 19.08
CA GLY A 236 -21.10 -2.24 20.52
C GLY A 236 -21.77 -3.46 21.14
N GLU A 237 -22.55 -4.24 20.38
CA GLU A 237 -23.13 -5.51 20.87
C GLU A 237 -22.09 -6.65 20.88
N SER A 238 -21.09 -6.60 20.01
CA SER A 238 -20.04 -7.62 19.91
C SER A 238 -18.77 -7.03 19.31
N VAL A 239 -17.70 -6.93 20.13
CA VAL A 239 -16.38 -6.43 19.69
C VAL A 239 -15.84 -7.22 18.50
N LEU A 240 -16.09 -8.53 18.45
CA LEU A 240 -15.69 -9.37 17.32
C LEU A 240 -16.43 -8.95 16.04
N THR A 241 -17.75 -8.74 16.14
CA THR A 241 -18.59 -8.38 15.00
C THR A 241 -18.23 -6.98 14.50
N ASP A 242 -18.01 -6.03 15.42
CA ASP A 242 -17.63 -4.66 15.09
C ASP A 242 -16.30 -4.63 14.32
N ASN A 243 -15.28 -5.39 14.78
CA ASN A 243 -14.00 -5.49 14.10
C ASN A 243 -14.11 -6.17 12.73
N VAL A 244 -14.96 -7.19 12.60
CA VAL A 244 -15.22 -7.85 11.31
C VAL A 244 -15.87 -6.86 10.33
N ILE A 245 -16.82 -6.04 10.77
CA ILE A 245 -17.49 -5.07 9.92
C ILE A 245 -16.53 -3.95 9.49
N LYS A 246 -15.70 -3.45 10.39
CA LYS A 246 -14.65 -2.46 10.05
C LYS A 246 -13.69 -2.98 8.98
N LEU A 247 -13.18 -4.21 9.14
CA LEU A 247 -12.30 -4.82 8.14
C LEU A 247 -13.03 -5.09 6.82
N PHE A 248 -14.28 -5.57 6.90
CA PHE A 248 -15.12 -5.76 5.72
C PHE A 248 -15.24 -4.47 4.94
N ASP A 249 -15.61 -3.36 5.58
CA ASP A 249 -15.88 -2.09 4.89
C ASP A 249 -14.66 -1.55 4.18
N PHE A 250 -13.53 -1.59 4.88
CA PHE A 250 -12.24 -1.21 4.33
C PHE A 250 -11.86 -2.03 3.09
N VAL A 251 -11.99 -3.37 3.15
CA VAL A 251 -11.65 -4.22 2.01
C VAL A 251 -12.70 -4.11 0.88
N TYR A 252 -13.98 -3.98 1.23
CA TYR A 252 -15.05 -3.91 0.24
C TYR A 252 -14.96 -2.63 -0.61
N GLU A 253 -14.61 -1.49 -0.01
CA GLU A 253 -14.33 -0.25 -0.75
C GLU A 253 -13.23 -0.47 -1.80
N GLN A 254 -12.20 -1.23 -1.46
CA GLN A 254 -11.11 -1.60 -2.35
C GLN A 254 -11.53 -2.51 -3.51
N ILE A 255 -12.34 -3.53 -3.21
CA ILE A 255 -12.89 -4.42 -4.24
C ILE A 255 -13.75 -3.63 -5.22
N ARG A 256 -14.57 -2.71 -4.70
CA ARG A 256 -15.44 -1.87 -5.52
C ARG A 256 -14.65 -0.98 -6.47
N GLU A 257 -13.58 -0.36 -5.98
CA GLU A 257 -12.65 0.42 -6.82
C GLU A 257 -12.05 -0.44 -7.93
N ASN A 258 -11.53 -1.63 -7.58
CA ASN A 258 -10.90 -2.54 -8.54
C ASN A 258 -11.88 -3.09 -9.60
N ARG A 259 -13.13 -3.35 -9.20
CA ARG A 259 -14.17 -3.93 -10.07
C ARG A 259 -15.08 -2.90 -10.75
N GLN A 260 -14.87 -1.60 -10.50
CA GLN A 260 -15.72 -0.51 -11.01
C GLN A 260 -17.21 -0.67 -10.63
N ILE A 261 -17.50 -1.12 -9.40
CA ILE A 261 -18.89 -1.33 -8.92
C ILE A 261 -19.52 0.03 -8.53
N GLU A 262 -20.57 0.45 -9.24
CA GLU A 262 -21.29 1.73 -9.04
C GLU A 262 -21.94 1.85 -7.63
N ARG A 263 -22.11 3.10 -7.15
CA ARG A 263 -22.59 3.46 -5.79
C ARG A 263 -24.03 3.12 -5.50
#